data_AF-A0A7S0NRY6-F1
#
_entry.id   AF-A0A7S0NRY6-F1
#
_cell.length_a   1.000
_cell.length_b   1.000
_cell.length_c   1.000
_cell.angle_alpha   90.00
_cell.angle_beta   90.00
_cell.angle_gamma   90.00
#
_symmetry.space_group_name_H-M   'P 1'
#
loop_
_entity.id
_entity.type
_entity.pdbx_description
1 polymer ?
#
loop_
_entity_poly.entity_id
_entity_poly.type
_entity_poly.pdbx_seq_one_letter_code
_entity_poly.pdbx_strand_id
1 'polypeptide(L)'
;WVSSDAQVAAIAKSLGGRRHGAVALGALGALLGLPSSAVPEALAYMTSRDILSAAVRLNLVGPLAAVAMQAEIGEYAAVTAAAVAEGLSCADAAGAAPLLECVHMCHDMLDHRIFQT
;
A
#
# COMPACT_ATOMS: atom_id res chain seq x y z
N TRP A 1 11.79 -4.16 -25.20
CA TRP A 1 11.53 -4.51 -23.80
C TRP A 1 10.53 -5.65 -23.76
N VAL A 2 10.99 -6.86 -24.09
CA VAL A 2 10.18 -8.08 -23.99
C VAL A 2 10.68 -8.74 -22.72
N SER A 3 9.96 -8.58 -21.61
CA SER A 3 10.13 -9.48 -20.46
C SER A 3 9.95 -10.90 -21.00
N SER A 4 10.95 -11.76 -20.82
CA SER A 4 10.91 -13.14 -21.36
C SER A 4 9.61 -13.82 -20.91
N ASP A 5 8.92 -14.53 -21.79
CA ASP A 5 7.70 -15.29 -21.45
C ASP A 5 7.90 -16.18 -20.21
N ALA A 6 9.14 -16.65 -20.00
CA ALA A 6 9.53 -17.41 -18.82
C ALA A 6 9.48 -16.59 -17.51
N GLN A 7 9.79 -15.30 -17.55
CA GLN A 7 9.76 -14.39 -16.41
C GLN A 7 8.31 -14.05 -16.03
N VAL A 8 7.44 -13.85 -17.03
CA VAL A 8 6.00 -13.67 -16.83
C VAL A 8 5.38 -14.93 -16.22
N ALA A 9 5.73 -16.11 -16.74
CA ALA A 9 5.26 -17.39 -16.20
C ALA A 9 5.76 -17.64 -14.77
N ALA A 10 7.01 -17.29 -14.46
CA ALA A 10 7.58 -17.41 -13.12
C ALA A 10 6.86 -16.50 -12.10
N ILE A 11 6.57 -15.25 -12.48
CA ILE A 11 5.82 -14.32 -11.64
C ILE A 11 4.36 -14.77 -11.49
N ALA A 12 3.71 -15.20 -12.57
CA ALA A 12 2.34 -15.72 -12.51
C ALA A 12 2.23 -16.94 -11.59
N LYS A 13 3.23 -17.83 -11.62
CA LYS A 13 3.36 -19.00 -10.76
C LYS A 13 3.65 -18.63 -9.31
N SER A 14 4.57 -17.69 -9.07
CA SER A 14 4.90 -17.24 -7.70
C SER A 14 3.72 -16.54 -7.03
N LEU A 15 2.84 -15.93 -7.82
CA LEU A 15 1.67 -15.25 -7.32
C LEU A 15 0.51 -16.19 -6.93
N GLY A 16 0.50 -17.52 -7.10
CA GLY A 16 -0.69 -18.40 -6.87
C GLY A 16 -1.65 -18.06 -5.69
N GLY A 17 -2.97 -18.27 -5.85
CA GLY A 17 -3.99 -18.08 -4.78
C GLY A 17 -4.50 -16.63 -4.55
N ARG A 18 -5.22 -16.39 -3.43
CA ARG A 18 -5.65 -15.05 -2.95
C ARG A 18 -4.40 -14.23 -2.58
N ARG A 19 -4.09 -13.19 -3.36
CA ARG A 19 -2.87 -12.38 -3.22
C ARG A 19 -3.14 -11.11 -2.42
N HIS A 20 -2.19 -10.72 -1.57
CA HIS A 20 -2.17 -9.39 -0.99
C HIS A 20 -1.91 -8.35 -2.08
N GLY A 21 -2.67 -7.24 -2.09
CA GLY A 21 -2.61 -6.22 -3.15
C GLY A 21 -1.21 -5.65 -3.38
N ALA A 22 -0.45 -5.43 -2.30
CA ALA A 22 0.92 -4.92 -2.39
C ALA A 22 1.87 -5.86 -3.17
N VAL A 23 1.75 -7.18 -2.99
CA VAL A 23 2.59 -8.18 -3.67
C VAL A 23 2.26 -8.22 -5.17
N ALA A 24 0.95 -8.18 -5.49
CA ALA A 24 0.51 -8.12 -6.88
C ALA A 24 0.99 -6.85 -7.58
N LEU A 25 0.91 -5.69 -6.90
CA LEU A 25 1.37 -4.42 -7.45
C LEU A 25 2.89 -4.41 -7.68
N GLY A 26 3.69 -4.92 -6.73
CA GLY A 26 5.14 -5.08 -6.89
C GLY A 26 5.52 -5.95 -8.09
N ALA A 27 4.85 -7.10 -8.22
CA ALA A 27 5.04 -7.99 -9.37
C ALA A 27 4.67 -7.33 -10.71
N LEU A 28 3.58 -6.55 -10.74
CA LEU A 28 3.20 -5.79 -11.93
C LEU A 28 4.23 -4.73 -12.29
N GLY A 29 4.75 -3.98 -11.32
CA GLY A 29 5.80 -2.99 -11.59
C GLY A 29 7.08 -3.63 -12.12
N ALA A 30 7.47 -4.79 -11.59
CA ALA A 30 8.60 -5.55 -12.12
C ALA A 30 8.35 -6.03 -13.56
N LEU A 31 7.15 -6.53 -13.88
CA LEU A 31 6.78 -6.94 -15.24
C LEU A 31 6.81 -5.78 -16.24
N LEU A 32 6.42 -4.59 -15.79
CA LEU A 32 6.41 -3.35 -16.58
C LEU A 32 7.79 -2.68 -16.66
N GLY A 33 8.80 -3.20 -15.94
CA GLY A 33 10.15 -2.61 -15.92
C GLY A 33 10.22 -1.25 -15.23
N LEU A 34 9.36 -1.01 -14.24
CA LEU A 34 9.38 0.23 -13.46
C LEU A 34 10.62 0.29 -12.55
N PRO A 35 11.12 1.49 -12.22
CA PRO A 35 12.12 1.67 -11.18
C PRO A 35 11.68 1.04 -9.86
N SER A 36 12.61 0.50 -9.09
CA SER A 36 12.33 -0.17 -7.81
C SER A 36 11.65 0.73 -6.78
N SER A 37 11.85 2.05 -6.85
CA SER A 37 11.20 3.02 -5.95
C SER A 37 9.77 3.37 -6.37
N ALA A 38 9.43 3.23 -7.66
CA ALA A 38 8.17 3.73 -8.20
C ALA A 38 6.94 3.03 -7.62
N VAL A 39 7.01 1.71 -7.42
CA VAL A 39 5.88 0.96 -6.85
C VAL A 39 5.67 1.27 -5.37
N PRO A 40 6.71 1.23 -4.49
CA PRO A 40 6.57 1.65 -3.11
C PRO A 40 6.03 3.09 -2.96
N GLU A 41 6.53 4.04 -3.76
CA GLU A 41 6.06 5.44 -3.76
C GLU A 41 4.56 5.53 -4.13
N ALA A 42 4.16 4.86 -5.21
CA ALA A 42 2.77 4.83 -5.64
C ALA A 42 1.85 4.17 -4.60
N LEU A 43 2.29 3.06 -4.00
CA LEU A 43 1.54 2.36 -2.96
C LEU A 43 1.34 3.25 -1.73
N ALA A 44 2.38 3.95 -1.29
CA ALA A 44 2.32 4.85 -0.16
C ALA A 44 1.36 6.02 -0.43
N TYR A 45 1.42 6.63 -1.62
CA TYR A 45 0.50 7.69 -2.03
C TYR A 45 -0.96 7.21 -2.08
N MET A 46 -1.23 6.05 -2.71
CA MET A 46 -2.59 5.52 -2.80
C MET A 46 -3.16 5.20 -1.42
N THR A 47 -2.35 4.59 -0.55
CA THR A 47 -2.77 4.23 0.81
C THR A 47 -3.10 5.46 1.64
N SER A 48 -2.25 6.49 1.64
CA SER A 48 -2.53 7.73 2.37
C SER A 48 -3.77 8.45 1.84
N ARG A 49 -3.94 8.48 0.51
CA ARG A 49 -5.11 9.08 -0.13
C ARG A 49 -6.40 8.37 0.27
N ASP A 50 -6.39 7.04 0.33
CA ASP A 50 -7.58 6.25 0.68
C ASP A 50 -7.93 6.41 2.18
N ILE A 51 -6.93 6.51 3.06
CA ILE A 51 -7.13 6.85 4.48
C ILE A 51 -7.77 8.24 4.63
N LEU A 52 -7.25 9.25 3.93
CA LEU A 52 -7.81 10.61 3.98
C LEU A 52 -9.21 10.67 3.36
N SER A 53 -9.46 9.92 2.30
CA SER A 53 -10.80 9.77 1.72
C SER A 53 -11.79 9.17 2.73
N ALA A 54 -11.37 8.16 3.49
CA ALA A 54 -12.17 7.58 4.55
C ALA A 54 -12.43 8.60 5.68
N ALA A 55 -11.42 9.38 6.09
CA ALA A 55 -11.55 10.42 7.10
C ALA A 55 -12.55 11.52 6.70
N VAL A 56 -12.56 11.92 5.41
CA VAL A 56 -13.57 12.85 4.87
C VAL A 56 -14.97 12.25 4.94
N ARG A 57 -15.14 10.97 4.56
CA ARG A 57 -16.45 10.27 4.61
C ARG A 57 -16.97 10.06 6.04
N LEU A 58 -16.06 9.95 7.01
CA LEU A 58 -16.37 9.92 8.44
C LEU A 58 -16.56 11.31 9.04
N ASN A 59 -16.50 12.38 8.23
CA ASN A 59 -16.62 13.77 8.66
C ASN A 59 -15.59 14.19 9.73
N LEU A 60 -14.40 13.57 9.72
CA LEU A 60 -13.29 13.90 10.62
C LEU A 60 -12.47 15.09 10.12
N VAL A 61 -12.34 15.21 8.79
CA VAL A 61 -11.63 16.29 8.12
C VAL A 61 -12.40 16.78 6.91
N GLY A 62 -12.26 18.06 6.57
CA GLY A 62 -12.85 18.63 5.35
C GLY A 62 -12.08 18.21 4.09
N PRO A 63 -12.74 18.18 2.90
CA PRO A 63 -12.07 17.78 1.65
C PRO A 63 -10.84 18.62 1.31
N LEU A 64 -10.89 19.94 1.54
CA LEU A 64 -9.77 20.82 1.26
C LEU A 64 -8.59 20.59 2.22
N ALA A 65 -8.88 20.32 3.49
CA ALA A 65 -7.87 19.98 4.49
C ALA A 65 -7.21 18.63 4.16
N ALA A 66 -7.98 17.64 3.70
CA ALA A 66 -7.45 16.36 3.25
C ALA A 66 -6.49 16.50 2.06
N VAL A 67 -6.78 17.38 1.09
CA VAL A 67 -5.85 17.64 -0.03
C VAL A 67 -4.55 18.26 0.45
N ALA A 68 -4.61 19.21 1.39
CA ALA A 68 -3.41 19.81 1.99
C ALA A 68 -2.57 18.75 2.73
N MET A 69 -3.21 17.93 3.57
CA MET A 69 -2.54 16.83 4.28
C MET A 69 -1.92 15.81 3.32
N GLN A 70 -2.57 15.47 2.20
CA GLN A 70 -2.02 14.54 1.21
C GLN A 70 -0.72 15.09 0.59
N ALA A 71 -0.66 16.39 0.34
CA ALA A 71 0.55 17.04 -0.18
C ALA A 71 1.69 17.02 0.85
N GLU A 72 1.40 17.31 2.12
CA GLU A 72 2.37 17.26 3.22
C GLU A 72 2.91 15.84 3.45
N ILE A 73 2.04 14.83 3.44
CA ILE A 73 2.42 13.43 3.64
C ILE A 73 3.24 12.89 2.46
N GLY A 74 2.99 13.37 1.24
CA GLY A 74 3.64 12.88 0.02
C GLY A 74 5.17 12.91 0.07
N GLU A 75 5.74 13.93 0.71
CA GLU A 75 7.19 14.06 0.90
C GLU A 75 7.76 12.94 1.80
N TYR A 76 7.10 12.67 2.93
CA TYR A 76 7.52 11.62 3.87
C TYR A 76 7.28 10.21 3.32
N ALA A 77 6.20 10.03 2.58
CA ALA A 77 5.83 8.76 1.95
C ALA A 77 6.88 8.32 0.93
N ALA A 78 7.38 9.24 0.11
CA ALA A 78 8.43 8.95 -0.88
C ALA A 78 9.76 8.56 -0.22
N VAL A 79 10.17 9.28 0.83
CA VAL A 79 11.41 8.98 1.58
C VAL A 79 11.34 7.61 2.25
N THR A 80 10.21 7.29 2.88
CA THR A 80 10.00 5.99 3.53
C THR A 80 9.95 4.85 2.52
N ALA A 81 9.31 5.07 1.37
CA ALA A 81 9.26 4.12 0.25
C ALA A 81 10.65 3.83 -0.34
N ALA A 82 11.51 4.84 -0.45
CA ALA A 82 12.90 4.68 -0.90
C ALA A 82 13.73 3.87 0.11
N ALA A 83 13.58 4.14 1.40
CA ALA A 83 14.27 3.38 2.46
C ALA A 83 13.87 1.89 2.46
N VAL A 84 12.60 1.58 2.15
CA VAL A 84 12.12 0.20 1.99
C VAL A 84 12.80 -0.51 0.81
N ALA A 85 13.03 0.21 -0.29
CA ALA A 85 13.60 -0.35 -1.51
C ALA A 85 15.11 -0.65 -1.41
N GLU A 86 15.84 0.02 -0.51
CA GLU A 86 17.31 -0.05 -0.45
C GLU A 86 17.88 -1.07 0.54
N GLY A 87 17.08 -1.69 1.42
CA GLY A 87 17.68 -2.57 2.43
C GLY A 87 16.79 -3.44 3.28
N LEU A 88 15.47 -3.48 3.06
CA LEU A 88 14.60 -4.34 3.85
C LEU A 88 14.56 -5.77 3.30
N SER A 89 14.80 -6.74 4.18
CA SER A 89 14.63 -8.15 3.88
C SER A 89 13.15 -8.56 3.94
N CYS A 90 12.84 -9.76 3.44
CA CYS A 90 11.51 -10.35 3.63
C CYS A 90 11.14 -10.55 5.10
N ALA A 91 12.13 -10.69 6.00
CA ALA A 91 11.88 -10.82 7.44
C ALA A 91 11.43 -9.48 8.04
N ASP A 92 12.00 -8.36 7.55
CA ASP A 92 11.62 -7.01 8.01
C ASP A 92 10.21 -6.64 7.57
N ALA A 93 9.72 -7.21 6.46
CA ALA A 93 8.35 -7.05 6.01
C ALA A 93 7.32 -7.73 6.94
N ALA A 94 7.74 -8.66 7.81
CA ALA A 94 6.88 -9.34 8.78
C ALA A 94 6.72 -8.55 10.09
N GLY A 95 6.89 -7.23 10.06
CA GLY A 95 6.71 -6.35 11.21
C GLY A 95 5.27 -6.37 11.74
N ALA A 96 5.13 -6.10 13.04
CA ALA A 96 3.85 -6.01 13.72
C ALA A 96 3.54 -4.55 14.09
N ALA A 97 2.24 -4.20 14.08
CA ALA A 97 1.74 -2.91 14.52
C ALA A 97 0.63 -3.10 15.57
N PRO A 98 0.97 -3.45 16.82
CA PRO A 98 0.01 -3.99 17.79
C PRO A 98 -1.20 -3.08 18.04
N LEU A 99 -0.99 -1.77 18.12
CA LEU A 99 -2.09 -0.82 18.31
C LEU A 99 -3.02 -0.78 17.09
N LEU A 100 -2.46 -0.82 15.88
CA LEU A 100 -3.24 -0.82 14.64
C LEU A 100 -3.99 -2.14 14.48
N GLU A 101 -3.35 -3.26 14.81
CA GLU A 101 -3.95 -4.60 14.81
C GLU A 101 -5.14 -4.66 15.79
N CYS A 102 -4.98 -4.16 17.02
CA CYS A 102 -6.08 -4.08 17.98
C CYS A 102 -7.25 -3.21 17.46
N VAL A 103 -6.96 -2.02 16.92
CA VAL A 103 -8.00 -1.14 16.36
C VAL A 103 -8.70 -1.78 15.16
N HIS A 104 -7.96 -2.49 14.31
CA HIS A 104 -8.52 -3.20 13.17
C HIS A 104 -9.51 -4.30 13.60
N MET A 105 -9.20 -5.05 14.68
CA MET A 105 -10.12 -6.06 15.23
C MET A 105 -11.42 -5.44 15.76
N CYS A 106 -11.37 -4.22 16.29
CA CYS A 106 -12.57 -3.51 16.75
C CYS A 106 -13.53 -3.16 15.61
N HIS A 107 -13.10 -3.19 14.34
CA HIS A 107 -13.97 -2.88 13.21
C HIS A 107 -15.14 -3.86 13.08
N ASP A 108 -14.93 -5.13 13.40
CA ASP A 108 -15.99 -6.16 13.38
C ASP A 108 -17.03 -5.96 14.50
N MET A 109 -16.66 -5.23 15.56
CA MET A 109 -17.53 -4.91 16.69
C MET A 109 -18.42 -3.69 16.45
N LEU A 110 -18.24 -2.97 15.33
CA LEU A 110 -19.08 -1.82 14.99
C LEU A 110 -20.50 -2.27 14.64
N ASP A 111 -21.49 -1.69 15.33
CA ASP A 111 -22.93 -1.93 15.08
C ASP A 111 -23.35 -1.52 13.65
N HIS A 112 -22.74 -0.46 13.13
CA HIS A 112 -22.92 -0.01 11.76
C HIS A 112 -21.57 0.20 11.07
N ARG A 113 -21.40 -0.43 9.90
CA ARG A 113 -20.18 -0.36 9.09
C ARG A 113 -20.45 0.31 7.75
N ILE A 114 -19.66 1.32 7.43
CA ILE A 114 -19.69 2.00 6.13
C ILE A 114 -18.48 1.64 5.24
N PHE A 115 -17.54 0.86 5.79
CA PHE A 115 -16.37 0.31 5.11
C PHE A 115 -16.31 -1.21 5.32
N GLN A 116 -15.63 -1.89 4.40
CA GLN A 116 -15.27 -3.30 4.52
C GLN A 116 -13.77 -3.38 4.85
N THR A 117 -13.40 -4.38 5.63
CA THR A 117 -12.01 -4.73 5.95
C THR A 117 -11.40 -5.69 4.93
#